data_AF-A0A7C2P2D1-F1
#
_entry.id   AF-A0A7C2P2D1-F1
#
_cell.length_a   1.000
_cell.length_b   1.000
_cell.length_c   1.000
_cell.angle_alpha   90.00
_cell.angle_beta   90.00
_cell.angle_gamma   90.00
#
_symmetry.space_group_name_H-M   'P 1'
#
loop_
_entity.id
_entity.type
_entity.pdbx_description
1 polymer ?
#
loop_
_entity_poly.entity_id
_entity_poly.type
_entity_poly.pdbx_seq_one_letter_code
_entity_poly.pdbx_strand_id
1 'polypeptide(L)'
;MATDRPIHQLTFREKIRDGAHLARELVEHVELSLLPRLAQLESGLTPRPGHGDDDIADVTVRNLVASALESEQYATALDARIEALGQAIVQESQRILNAKG
;
A
#
# COMPACT_ATOMS: atom_id res chain seq x y z
N MET A 1 6.44 -5.25 -15.02
CA MET A 1 7.65 -5.25 -14.17
C MET A 1 8.12 -3.81 -14.04
N ALA A 2 7.77 -3.14 -12.95
CA ALA A 2 8.25 -1.80 -12.67
C ALA A 2 9.76 -1.89 -12.42
N THR A 3 10.54 -1.19 -13.23
CA THR A 3 11.99 -1.13 -13.08
C THR A 3 12.29 -0.44 -11.74
N ASP A 4 12.93 -1.16 -10.82
CA ASP A 4 13.33 -0.67 -9.50
C ASP A 4 14.51 0.32 -9.61
N ARG A 5 14.31 1.39 -10.38
CA ARG A 5 15.30 2.44 -10.56
C ARG A 5 15.28 3.33 -9.33
N PRO A 6 16.45 3.67 -8.76
CA PRO A 6 16.53 4.62 -7.67
C PRO A 6 15.90 5.97 -8.05
N ILE A 7 15.17 6.60 -7.13
CA ILE A 7 14.43 7.86 -7.35
C ILE A 7 15.33 8.97 -7.93
N HIS A 8 16.60 9.00 -7.54
CA HIS A 8 17.57 10.00 -8.00
C HIS A 8 17.94 9.86 -9.49
N GLN A 9 17.67 8.70 -10.11
CA GLN A 9 17.92 8.45 -11.53
C GLN A 9 16.70 8.78 -12.42
N LEU A 10 15.56 9.11 -11.81
CA LEU A 10 14.35 9.47 -12.52
C LEU A 10 14.38 10.95 -12.90
N THR A 11 13.92 11.25 -14.11
CA THR A 11 13.60 12.63 -14.52
C THR A 11 12.42 13.16 -13.73
N PHE A 12 12.26 14.49 -13.67
CA PHE A 12 11.11 15.13 -13.02
C PHE A 12 9.76 14.60 -13.54
N ARG A 13 9.64 14.42 -14.86
CA ARG A 13 8.43 13.87 -15.49
C ARG A 13 8.19 12.42 -15.09
N GLU A 14 9.23 11.59 -15.03
CA GLU A 14 9.12 10.21 -14.56
C GLU A 14 8.67 10.17 -13.09
N LYS A 15 9.21 11.03 -12.21
CA LYS A 15 8.77 11.08 -10.80
C LYS A 15 7.28 11.37 -10.66
N ILE A 16 6.77 12.34 -11.42
CA ILE A 16 5.32 12.67 -11.42
C ILE A 16 4.49 11.49 -11.95
N ARG A 17 4.89 10.91 -13.08
CA ARG A 17 4.18 9.79 -13.70
C ARG A 17 4.15 8.58 -12.77
N ASP A 18 5.30 8.22 -12.22
CA ASP A 18 5.45 7.05 -11.37
C ASP A 18 4.72 7.27 -10.04
N GLY A 19 4.75 8.48 -9.47
CA GLY A 19 3.96 8.81 -8.27
C GLY A 19 2.45 8.70 -8.51
N ALA A 20 1.96 9.20 -9.64
CA ALA A 20 0.55 9.07 -10.01
C ALA A 20 0.13 7.61 -10.27
N HIS A 21 1.04 6.80 -10.83
CA HIS A 21 0.79 5.37 -11.05
C HIS A 21 0.70 4.62 -9.72
N LEU A 22 1.68 4.80 -8.84
CA LEU A 22 1.72 4.14 -7.52
C LEU A 22 0.55 4.57 -6.64
N ALA A 23 0.11 5.83 -6.71
CA ALA A 23 -1.08 6.28 -5.98
C ALA A 23 -2.36 5.56 -6.42
N ARG A 24 -2.54 5.29 -7.71
CA ARG A 24 -3.67 4.48 -8.20
C ARG A 24 -3.54 3.03 -7.77
N GLU A 25 -2.35 2.47 -7.87
CA GLU A 25 -2.06 1.11 -7.44
C GLU A 25 -2.34 0.92 -5.95
N LEU A 26 -1.98 1.89 -5.12
CA LEU A 26 -2.28 1.89 -3.69
C LEU A 26 -3.79 1.89 -3.43
N VAL A 27 -4.55 2.74 -4.11
CA VAL A 27 -6.02 2.77 -3.99
C VAL A 27 -6.62 1.43 -4.42
N GLU A 28 -6.23 0.91 -5.58
CA GLU A 28 -6.71 -0.38 -6.09
C GLU A 28 -6.39 -1.52 -5.12
N HIS A 29 -5.18 -1.55 -4.55
CA HIS A 29 -4.78 -2.59 -3.60
C HIS A 29 -5.53 -2.50 -2.27
N VAL A 30 -5.77 -1.28 -1.77
CA VAL A 30 -6.56 -1.07 -0.55
C VAL A 30 -7.99 -1.58 -0.76
N GLU A 31 -8.61 -1.22 -1.88
CA GLU A 31 -10.01 -1.57 -2.19
C GLU A 31 -10.19 -3.07 -2.50
N LEU A 32 -9.28 -3.66 -3.27
CA LEU A 32 -9.45 -5.01 -3.82
C LEU A 32 -8.76 -6.10 -2.98
N SER A 33 -7.81 -5.75 -2.13
CA SER A 33 -7.07 -6.71 -1.30
C SER A 33 -7.19 -6.43 0.20
N LEU A 34 -6.77 -5.25 0.66
CA LEU A 34 -6.64 -5.01 2.10
C LEU A 34 -8.00 -4.97 2.82
N LEU A 35 -8.94 -4.15 2.34
CA LEU A 35 -10.26 -4.03 2.96
C LEU A 35 -11.03 -5.37 2.97
N PRO A 36 -11.07 -6.16 1.88
CA PRO A 36 -11.68 -7.49 1.91
C PRO A 36 -11.05 -8.44 2.94
N ARG A 37 -9.72 -8.43 3.10
CA ARG A 37 -9.02 -9.29 4.07
C ARG A 37 -9.31 -8.88 5.51
N LEU A 38 -9.41 -7.58 5.79
CA LEU A 38 -9.82 -7.07 7.11
C LEU A 38 -11.26 -7.47 7.43
N ALA A 39 -12.18 -7.34 6.47
CA ALA A 39 -13.57 -7.77 6.64
C ALA A 39 -13.67 -9.29 6.87
N GLN A 40 -12.86 -10.09 6.17
CA GLN A 40 -12.78 -11.53 6.40
C GLN A 40 -12.28 -11.87 7.80
N LEU A 41 -11.23 -11.18 8.26
CA LEU A 41 -10.70 -11.34 9.62
C LEU A 41 -11.76 -10.99 10.67
N GLU A 42 -12.45 -9.86 10.53
CA GLU A 42 -13.53 -9.45 11.43
C GLU A 42 -14.67 -10.49 11.45
N SER A 43 -15.08 -10.98 10.28
CA SER A 43 -16.12 -12.01 10.16
C SER A 43 -15.70 -13.35 10.76
N GLY A 44 -14.40 -13.68 10.70
CA GLY A 44 -13.81 -14.89 11.27
C GLY A 44 -13.54 -14.78 12.76
N LEU A 45 -13.64 -13.60 13.37
CA LEU A 45 -13.55 -13.40 14.81
C LEU A 45 -14.94 -13.23 15.47
N THR A 46 -15.98 -13.01 14.67
CA THR A 46 -17.35 -12.79 15.15
C THR A 46 -18.10 -14.11 15.28
N PRO A 47 -18.56 -14.51 16.48
CA PRO A 47 -19.37 -15.71 16.66
C PRO A 47 -20.69 -15.59 15.88
N ARG A 48 -21.03 -16.59 15.05
CA ARG A 48 -22.29 -16.59 14.28
C ARG A 48 -23.43 -17.17 15.13
N PRO A 49 -24.57 -16.48 15.28
CA PRO A 49 -25.71 -17.01 16.03
C PRO A 49 -26.28 -18.25 15.32
N GLY A 50 -26.35 -19.38 16.03
CA GLY A 50 -26.90 -20.64 15.52
C GLY A 50 -25.88 -21.64 14.98
N HIS A 51 -24.59 -21.29 14.93
CA HIS A 51 -23.51 -22.26 14.80
C HIS A 51 -22.87 -22.40 16.18
N GLY A 52 -23.22 -23.48 16.87
CA GLY A 52 -22.65 -23.77 18.18
C GLY A 52 -21.15 -23.98 18.01
N ASP A 53 -20.36 -23.14 18.69
CA ASP A 53 -18.94 -23.33 19.02
C ASP A 53 -18.15 -24.20 18.03
N ASP A 54 -18.26 -23.90 16.73
CA ASP A 54 -17.32 -24.42 15.74
C ASP A 54 -16.02 -23.69 16.06
N ASP A 55 -15.21 -24.33 16.91
CA ASP A 55 -13.89 -23.87 17.34
C ASP A 55 -13.16 -23.39 16.08
N ILE A 56 -13.10 -22.06 15.91
CA ILE A 56 -12.34 -21.47 14.82
C ILE A 56 -10.90 -21.78 15.15
N ALA A 57 -10.37 -22.81 14.49
CA ALA A 57 -9.05 -23.32 14.80
C ALA A 57 -8.04 -22.16 14.75
N ASP A 58 -7.16 -22.07 15.75
CA ASP A 58 -6.10 -21.07 15.85
C ASP A 58 -5.33 -20.88 14.54
N VAL A 59 -5.17 -21.95 13.76
CA VAL A 59 -4.51 -21.92 12.45
C VAL A 59 -5.27 -21.08 11.42
N THR A 60 -6.60 -21.09 11.43
CA THR A 60 -7.46 -20.31 10.53
C THR A 60 -7.32 -18.83 10.84
N VAL A 61 -7.40 -18.46 12.13
CA VAL A 61 -7.19 -17.06 12.56
C VAL A 61 -5.79 -16.58 12.21
N ARG A 62 -4.75 -17.39 12.49
CA ARG A 62 -3.36 -17.05 12.13
C ARG A 62 -3.19 -16.84 10.62
N ASN A 63 -3.82 -17.66 9.79
CA ASN A 63 -3.76 -17.51 8.34
C ASN A 63 -4.46 -16.23 7.87
N LEU A 64 -5.63 -15.91 8.42
CA LEU A 64 -6.35 -14.66 8.10
C LEU A 64 -5.53 -13.43 8.49
N VAL A 65 -4.93 -13.45 9.69
CA VAL A 65 -4.04 -12.38 10.17
C VAL A 65 -2.81 -12.25 9.28
N ALA A 66 -2.11 -13.36 8.97
CA ALA A 66 -0.92 -13.34 8.13
C ALA A 66 -1.22 -12.73 6.74
N SER A 67 -2.35 -13.13 6.15
CA SER A 67 -2.83 -12.60 4.87
C SER A 67 -3.14 -11.10 4.93
N ALA A 68 -3.75 -10.61 6.01
CA ALA A 68 -4.02 -9.18 6.18
C ALA A 68 -2.71 -8.38 6.35
N LEU A 69 -1.77 -8.89 7.14
CA LEU A 69 -0.46 -8.27 7.37
C LEU A 69 0.37 -8.18 6.09
N GLU A 70 0.38 -9.23 5.26
CA GLU A 70 1.07 -9.21 3.96
C GLU A 70 0.49 -8.11 3.05
N SER A 71 -0.85 -8.01 3.01
CA SER A 71 -1.53 -6.98 2.23
C SER A 71 -1.25 -5.57 2.75
N GLU A 72 -1.18 -5.39 4.07
CA GLU A 72 -0.82 -4.11 4.70
C GLU A 72 0.63 -3.72 4.36
N GLN A 73 1.58 -4.65 4.50
CA GLN A 73 2.99 -4.40 4.19
C GLN A 73 3.19 -3.93 2.75
N TYR A 74 2.45 -4.50 1.80
CA TYR A 74 2.48 -4.05 0.41
C TYR A 74 1.97 -2.61 0.27
N ALA A 75 0.86 -2.26 0.91
CA ALA A 75 0.31 -0.91 0.91
C ALA A 75 1.30 0.10 1.53
N THR A 76 1.92 -0.26 2.66
CA THR A 76 2.93 0.56 3.32
C THR A 76 4.15 0.80 2.43
N ALA A 77 4.59 -0.21 1.67
CA ALA A 77 5.71 -0.07 0.75
C ALA A 77 5.39 0.89 -0.41
N LEU A 78 4.17 0.82 -0.95
CA LEU A 78 3.70 1.77 -1.97
C LEU A 78 3.64 3.20 -1.42
N ASP A 79 3.05 3.37 -0.23
CA ASP A 79 2.91 4.68 0.43
C ASP A 79 4.28 5.34 0.68
N ALA A 80 5.22 4.59 1.27
CA ALA A 80 6.59 5.06 1.49
C ALA A 80 7.29 5.48 0.18
N ARG A 81 7.03 4.77 -0.92
CA ARG A 81 7.59 5.11 -2.23
C ARG A 81 6.95 6.37 -2.81
N ILE A 82 5.64 6.55 -2.65
CA ILE A 82 4.91 7.76 -3.06
C ILE A 82 5.43 8.98 -2.29
N GLU A 83 5.62 8.85 -0.97
CA GLU A 83 6.15 9.93 -0.14
C GLU A 83 7.55 10.35 -0.61
N ALA A 84 8.43 9.38 -0.85
CA ALA A 84 9.78 9.65 -1.33
C ALA A 84 9.79 10.34 -2.71
N LEU A 85 8.87 9.96 -3.61
CA LEU A 85 8.68 10.64 -4.89
C LEU A 85 8.17 12.07 -4.71
N GLY A 86 7.20 12.29 -3.81
CA GLY A 86 6.67 13.60 -3.48
C GLY A 86 7.74 14.55 -2.94
N GLN A 87 8.56 14.08 -1.99
CA GLN A 87 9.69 14.84 -1.46
C GLN A 87 10.71 15.19 -2.55
N ALA A 88 11.04 14.24 -3.45
CA ALA A 88 11.95 14.49 -4.56
C ALA A 88 11.40 15.53 -5.56
N ILE A 89 10.10 15.50 -5.85
CA ILE A 89 9.42 16.50 -6.70
C ILE A 89 9.49 17.88 -6.07
N VAL A 90 9.23 18.01 -4.76
CA VAL A 90 9.32 19.28 -4.05
C VAL A 90 10.74 19.86 -4.12
N GLN A 91 11.75 19.04 -3.83
CA GLN A 91 13.15 19.47 -3.87
C GLN A 91 13.58 19.92 -5.28
N GLU A 92 13.20 19.16 -6.31
CA GLU A 92 13.54 19.51 -7.69
C GLU A 92 12.81 20.77 -8.18
N SER A 93 11.54 20.94 -7.79
CA SER A 93 10.76 22.15 -8.08
C SER A 93 11.41 23.38 -7.44
N GLN A 94 11.85 23.29 -6.18
CA GLN A 94 12.56 24.38 -5.50
C GLN A 94 13.87 24.74 -6.21
N ARG A 95 14.65 23.75 -6.69
CA ARG A 95 15.86 24.02 -7.47
C ARG A 95 15.55 24.76 -8.77
N ILE A 96 14.52 24.35 -9.51
CA ILE A 96 14.12 24.99 -10.77
C ILE A 96 13.67 26.44 -10.54
N LEU A 97 12.90 26.69 -9.47
CA LEU A 97 12.40 28.01 -9.14
C LEU A 97 13.50 28.94 -8.61
N ASN A 98 14.43 28.41 -7.80
CA ASN A 98 15.51 29.19 -7.19
C ASN A 98 16.73 29.36 -8.11
N ALA A 99 16.89 28.55 -9.15
CA ALA A 99 17.98 28.68 -10.13
C ALA A 99 17.87 29.92 -11.04
N LYS A 100 16.84 30.74 -10.88
CA LYS A 100 16.61 31.99 -11.63
C LYS A 100 16.92 33.26 -10.82
N GLY A 101 17.56 33.15 -9.65
CA GLY A 101 18.14 34.26 -8.88
C GLY A 101 19.66 34.24 -8.96
#